data_AF-A0A074VF97-F1
#
_entry.id   AF-A0A074VF97-F1
#
_cell.length_a   1.000
_cell.length_b   1.000
_cell.length_c   1.000
_cell.angle_alpha   90.00
_cell.angle_beta   90.00
_cell.angle_gamma   90.00
#
_symmetry.space_group_name_H-M   'P 1'
#
loop_
_entity.id
_entity.type
_entity.pdbx_description
1 polymer ?
#
loop_
_entity_poly.entity_id
_entity_poly.type
_entity_poly.pdbx_seq_one_letter_code
_entity_poly.pdbx_strand_id
1 'polypeptide(L)'
;VDNDTWPLHTSTNKGREANVYLTYLVENYQKLPMIIAFVHPHKCTYPQAWHTDAESHSNVESLTSLNTSFFLSNGYANLRCIAIPGYPDENQPFREEHREGRSAEHAFGDAWNQIFENNGVPKVVGTPCCAHFAVSRDQVHKRPLEFYVGALRWLHDTPLDDATSGRVFDYLWHVIFGQDSVYCPDYEQCYHDVYGKALQT
;
A
#
# COMPACT_ATOMS: atom_id res chain seq x y z
N VAL A 1 12.75 10.11 -0.13
CA VAL A 1 12.70 10.08 1.35
C VAL A 1 14.01 10.56 1.96
N ASP A 2 15.16 10.15 1.43
CA ASP A 2 16.48 10.40 2.06
C ASP A 2 17.11 11.78 1.80
N ASN A 3 16.50 12.63 0.98
CA ASN A 3 17.06 13.93 0.64
C ASN A 3 16.32 15.05 1.39
N ASP A 4 16.93 15.48 2.49
CA ASP A 4 16.45 16.50 3.42
C ASP A 4 16.54 17.94 2.88
N THR A 5 17.16 18.14 1.71
CA THR A 5 17.30 19.46 1.07
C THR A 5 16.19 19.79 0.08
N TRP A 6 15.32 18.84 -0.28
CA TRP A 6 14.19 19.11 -1.18
C TRP A 6 13.07 19.88 -0.46
N PRO A 7 12.35 20.78 -1.14
CA PRO A 7 11.24 21.53 -0.52
C PRO A 7 10.15 20.63 0.06
N LEU A 8 9.94 19.44 -0.53
CA LEU A 8 9.02 18.43 -0.04
C LEU A 8 9.84 17.22 0.41
N HIS A 9 9.93 17.02 1.72
CA HIS A 9 10.63 15.90 2.35
C HIS A 9 9.90 15.49 3.63
N THR A 10 10.13 14.26 4.07
CA THR A 10 9.67 13.77 5.37
C THR A 10 10.64 14.24 6.46
N SER A 11 10.12 14.58 7.65
CA SER A 11 10.94 15.03 8.78
C SER A 11 11.90 13.96 9.32
N THR A 12 11.64 12.69 9.05
CA THR A 12 12.45 11.55 9.48
C THR A 12 12.52 10.53 8.34
N ASN A 13 13.69 9.95 8.12
CA ASN A 13 13.89 8.88 7.15
C ASN A 13 13.60 7.51 7.81
N LYS A 14 12.35 7.07 7.73
CA LYS A 14 11.82 5.86 8.38
C LYS A 14 10.60 5.35 7.63
N GLY A 15 10.42 4.03 7.53
CA GLY A 15 9.26 3.40 6.93
C GLY A 15 9.12 3.54 5.41
N ARG A 16 10.19 3.93 4.70
CA ARG A 16 10.21 4.10 3.22
C ARG A 16 9.02 4.91 2.69
N GLU A 17 8.33 4.41 1.67
CA GLU A 17 7.16 5.03 1.05
C GLU A 17 6.01 5.26 2.05
N ALA A 18 5.89 4.41 3.08
CA ALA A 18 4.77 4.49 4.01
C ALA A 18 4.74 5.81 4.77
N ASN A 19 5.91 6.36 5.10
CA ASN A 19 6.02 7.64 5.77
C ASN A 19 5.56 8.79 4.87
N VAL A 20 5.94 8.76 3.59
CA VAL A 20 5.46 9.75 2.62
C VAL A 20 3.94 9.68 2.49
N TYR A 21 3.39 8.47 2.40
CA TYR A 21 1.95 8.26 2.18
C TYR A 21 1.14 8.66 3.41
N LEU A 22 1.55 8.25 4.61
CA LEU A 22 0.91 8.65 5.86
C LEU A 22 1.03 10.16 6.09
N THR A 23 2.19 10.76 5.84
CA THR A 23 2.38 12.22 5.96
C THR A 23 1.43 12.96 5.02
N TYR A 24 1.34 12.54 3.75
CA TYR A 24 0.38 13.14 2.81
C TYR A 24 -1.06 13.04 3.31
N LEU A 25 -1.48 11.86 3.79
CA LEU A 25 -2.82 11.64 4.32
C LEU A 25 -3.12 12.53 5.53
N VAL A 26 -2.17 12.65 6.47
CA VAL A 26 -2.31 13.49 7.67
C VAL A 26 -2.39 14.98 7.32
N GLU A 27 -1.46 15.47 6.51
CA GLU A 27 -1.36 16.91 6.19
C GLU A 27 -2.50 17.41 5.29
N ASN A 28 -3.05 16.52 4.45
CA ASN A 28 -4.05 16.89 3.45
C ASN A 28 -5.45 16.34 3.76
N TYR A 29 -5.66 15.70 4.91
CA TYR A 29 -6.90 14.97 5.23
C TYR A 29 -8.19 15.75 4.93
N GLN A 30 -8.21 17.05 5.22
CA GLN A 30 -9.37 17.92 5.01
C GLN A 30 -9.53 18.44 3.56
N LYS A 31 -8.52 18.25 2.71
CA LYS A 31 -8.43 18.80 1.35
C LYS A 31 -8.05 17.75 0.30
N LEU A 32 -8.28 16.47 0.61
CA LEU A 32 -7.94 15.37 -0.29
C LEU A 32 -8.65 15.52 -1.65
N PRO A 33 -7.97 15.22 -2.77
CA PRO A 33 -8.60 15.12 -4.08
C PRO A 33 -9.57 13.92 -4.11
N MET A 34 -10.48 13.87 -5.09
CA MET A 34 -11.48 12.79 -5.18
C MET A 34 -10.85 11.38 -5.22
N ILE A 35 -9.72 11.24 -5.90
CA ILE A 35 -8.93 10.02 -5.98
C ILE A 35 -7.46 10.41 -5.75
N ILE A 36 -6.76 9.61 -4.96
CA ILE A 36 -5.33 9.72 -4.69
C ILE A 36 -4.67 8.45 -5.23
N ALA A 37 -3.61 8.60 -6.01
CA ALA A 37 -2.78 7.47 -6.45
C ALA A 37 -1.42 7.56 -5.76
N PHE A 38 -1.04 6.48 -5.09
CA PHE A 38 0.24 6.31 -4.43
C PHE A 38 1.10 5.36 -5.25
N VAL A 39 2.22 5.86 -5.75
CA VAL A 39 3.16 5.12 -6.60
C VAL A 39 4.61 5.45 -6.22
N HIS A 40 5.51 4.52 -6.51
CA HIS A 40 6.95 4.70 -6.53
C HIS A 40 7.35 5.71 -7.62
N PRO A 41 8.46 6.45 -7.44
CA PRO A 41 8.82 7.59 -8.30
C PRO A 41 9.39 7.19 -9.67
N HIS A 42 9.57 5.90 -9.95
CA HIS A 42 10.17 5.44 -11.20
C HIS A 42 9.20 5.64 -12.36
N LYS A 43 9.60 6.44 -13.35
CA LYS A 43 8.72 6.77 -14.49
C LYS A 43 8.38 5.53 -15.32
N CYS A 44 9.39 4.75 -15.70
CA CYS A 44 9.26 3.57 -16.55
C CYS A 44 10.56 2.73 -16.52
N THR A 45 10.53 1.59 -17.22
CA THR A 45 11.68 0.72 -17.54
C THR A 45 12.12 -0.23 -16.42
N TYR A 46 12.40 -1.47 -16.79
CA TYR A 46 13.00 -2.49 -15.94
C TYR A 46 14.53 -2.30 -15.85
N PRO A 47 15.17 -2.50 -14.68
CA PRO A 47 14.60 -3.02 -13.44
C PRO A 47 14.01 -1.96 -12.50
N GLN A 48 14.12 -0.66 -12.78
CA GLN A 48 13.77 0.37 -11.78
C GLN A 48 12.27 0.43 -11.48
N ALA A 49 11.41 0.35 -12.49
CA ALA A 49 9.96 0.45 -12.36
C ALA A 49 9.26 -0.93 -12.33
N TRP A 50 9.97 -2.01 -12.00
CA TRP A 50 9.46 -3.40 -12.08
C TRP A 50 8.11 -3.65 -11.37
N HIS A 51 7.77 -2.80 -10.38
CA HIS A 51 6.53 -2.82 -9.61
C HIS A 51 5.34 -2.16 -10.33
N THR A 52 5.47 -1.76 -11.59
CA THR A 52 4.37 -1.22 -12.40
C THR A 52 4.01 -2.18 -13.52
N ASP A 53 2.77 -2.66 -13.52
CA ASP A 53 2.31 -3.73 -14.42
C ASP A 53 1.93 -3.25 -15.85
N ALA A 54 1.99 -1.94 -16.11
CA ALA A 54 1.71 -1.36 -17.43
C ALA A 54 2.82 -1.66 -18.45
N GLU A 55 2.56 -1.43 -19.74
CA GLU A 55 3.56 -1.66 -20.79
C GLU A 55 4.83 -0.83 -20.51
N SER A 56 5.99 -1.45 -20.74
CA SER A 56 7.29 -0.85 -20.42
C SER A 56 7.43 -0.41 -18.95
N HIS A 57 6.61 -0.95 -18.06
CA HIS A 57 6.54 -0.59 -16.64
C HIS A 57 6.25 0.90 -16.41
N SER A 58 5.44 1.52 -17.27
CA SER A 58 5.21 2.96 -17.27
C SER A 58 4.17 3.41 -16.25
N ASN A 59 4.59 4.19 -15.24
CA ASN A 59 3.65 4.86 -14.34
C ASN A 59 2.79 5.90 -15.08
N VAL A 60 3.28 6.49 -16.16
CA VAL A 60 2.49 7.41 -16.98
C VAL A 60 1.32 6.67 -17.62
N GLU A 61 1.56 5.49 -18.19
CA GLU A 61 0.49 4.70 -18.82
C GLU A 61 -0.48 4.16 -17.77
N SER A 62 0.03 3.59 -16.67
CA SER A 62 -0.81 3.11 -15.56
C SER A 62 -1.74 4.21 -15.05
N LEU A 63 -1.20 5.39 -14.72
CA LEU A 63 -2.01 6.48 -14.14
C LEU A 63 -2.98 7.13 -15.14
N THR A 64 -2.63 7.22 -16.42
CA THR A 64 -3.51 7.82 -17.44
C THR A 64 -4.62 6.88 -17.92
N SER A 65 -4.51 5.58 -17.65
CA SER A 65 -5.52 4.58 -18.00
C SER A 65 -6.45 4.20 -16.85
N LEU A 66 -6.33 4.81 -15.66
CA LEU A 66 -7.17 4.48 -14.51
C LEU A 66 -8.66 4.68 -14.81
N ASN A 67 -9.45 3.64 -14.54
CA ASN A 67 -10.90 3.71 -14.52
C ASN A 67 -11.36 4.41 -13.24
N THR A 68 -11.44 5.74 -13.28
CA THR A 68 -11.82 6.56 -12.12
C THR A 68 -13.19 6.21 -11.55
N SER A 69 -14.13 5.74 -12.38
CA SER A 69 -15.47 5.33 -11.91
C SER A 69 -15.41 4.10 -11.01
N PHE A 70 -14.50 3.17 -11.29
CA PHE A 70 -14.26 2.02 -10.41
C PHE A 70 -13.69 2.48 -9.06
N PHE A 71 -12.71 3.37 -9.03
CA PHE A 71 -12.16 3.88 -7.77
C PHE A 71 -13.17 4.66 -6.93
N LEU A 72 -14.06 5.41 -7.56
CA LEU A 72 -15.13 6.13 -6.85
C LEU A 72 -16.20 5.19 -6.26
N SER A 73 -16.43 4.03 -6.89
CA SER A 73 -17.43 3.06 -6.42
C SER A 73 -16.85 2.02 -5.46
N ASN A 74 -15.70 1.43 -5.80
CA ASN A 74 -15.03 0.41 -5.00
C ASN A 74 -14.21 1.01 -3.84
N GLY A 75 -13.80 2.26 -3.96
CA GLY A 75 -13.11 3.01 -2.91
C GLY A 75 -11.60 2.80 -2.86
N TYR A 76 -11.09 1.61 -3.15
CA TYR A 76 -9.66 1.27 -3.15
C TYR A 76 -9.36 0.20 -4.20
N ALA A 77 -8.18 0.26 -4.83
CA ALA A 77 -7.60 -0.92 -5.49
C ALA A 77 -6.07 -0.82 -5.57
N ASN A 78 -5.42 -1.99 -5.54
CA ASN A 78 -4.01 -2.12 -5.90
C ASN A 78 -3.87 -1.84 -7.41
N LEU A 79 -2.82 -1.11 -7.81
CA LEU A 79 -2.53 -0.84 -9.22
C LEU A 79 -1.76 -1.99 -9.86
N ARG A 80 -1.22 -2.92 -9.07
CA ARG A 80 -0.71 -4.20 -9.56
C ARG A 80 -1.81 -5.24 -9.57
N CYS A 81 -1.95 -5.91 -10.70
CA CYS A 81 -2.81 -7.07 -10.90
C CYS A 81 -2.01 -8.38 -10.94
N ILE A 82 -0.68 -8.31 -11.14
CA ILE A 82 0.22 -9.46 -11.01
C ILE A 82 0.36 -9.79 -9.51
N ALA A 83 -0.26 -10.92 -9.12
CA ALA A 83 -0.37 -11.38 -7.74
C ALA A 83 0.96 -11.67 -7.02
N ILE A 84 2.02 -11.97 -7.78
CA ILE A 84 3.34 -12.33 -7.24
C ILE A 84 4.31 -11.14 -7.39
N PRO A 85 5.11 -10.83 -6.35
CA PRO A 85 5.06 -11.40 -5.00
C PRO A 85 3.87 -10.83 -4.20
N GLY A 86 3.44 -11.56 -3.17
CA GLY A 86 2.56 -11.03 -2.12
C GLY A 86 1.28 -11.82 -1.83
N TYR A 87 0.69 -12.47 -2.84
CA TYR A 87 -0.49 -13.33 -2.69
C TYR A 87 -0.12 -14.82 -2.82
N PRO A 88 -0.79 -15.75 -2.09
CA PRO A 88 -1.90 -15.51 -1.15
C PRO A 88 -1.49 -15.18 0.29
N ASP A 89 -0.24 -15.47 0.65
CA ASP A 89 0.12 -15.67 2.05
C ASP A 89 1.51 -15.15 2.39
N GLU A 90 1.83 -13.95 1.89
CA GLU A 90 3.11 -13.29 2.19
C GLU A 90 3.37 -13.22 3.70
N ASN A 91 2.36 -12.76 4.45
CA ASN A 91 2.46 -12.65 5.91
C ASN A 91 1.52 -13.66 6.56
N GLN A 92 2.11 -14.59 7.31
CA GLN A 92 1.42 -15.48 8.23
C GLN A 92 1.87 -15.17 9.67
N PRO A 93 1.19 -14.27 10.40
CA PRO A 93 1.65 -13.75 11.70
C PRO A 93 1.84 -14.82 12.80
N PHE A 94 1.27 -16.00 12.62
CA PHE A 94 1.32 -17.12 13.58
C PHE A 94 2.14 -18.31 13.08
N ARG A 95 2.95 -18.15 12.03
CA ARG A 95 3.79 -19.24 11.53
C ARG A 95 4.89 -19.55 12.56
N GLU A 96 4.93 -20.78 13.05
CA GLU A 96 5.92 -21.22 14.06
C GLU A 96 7.35 -21.24 13.53
N GLU A 97 7.52 -21.49 12.23
CA GLU A 97 8.83 -21.54 11.58
C GLU A 97 9.34 -20.11 11.35
N HIS A 98 10.27 -19.67 12.20
CA HIS A 98 11.02 -18.43 11.97
C HIS A 98 11.98 -18.59 10.80
N ARG A 99 11.57 -18.10 9.63
CA ARG A 99 12.41 -18.07 8.43
C ARG A 99 13.24 -16.80 8.40
N GLU A 100 14.54 -16.93 8.19
CA GLU A 100 15.41 -15.77 7.93
C GLU A 100 14.88 -14.97 6.73
N GLY A 101 14.92 -13.64 6.83
CA GLY A 101 14.41 -12.73 5.80
C GLY A 101 12.91 -12.41 5.87
N ARG A 102 12.15 -12.96 6.83
CA ARG A 102 10.73 -12.64 7.06
C ARG A 102 10.49 -11.71 8.25
N SER A 103 11.34 -10.70 8.44
CA SER A 103 11.25 -9.77 9.58
C SER A 103 9.89 -9.07 9.68
N ALA A 104 9.31 -8.67 8.54
CA ALA A 104 7.99 -8.03 8.50
C ALA A 104 6.86 -8.97 8.94
N GLU A 105 6.89 -10.25 8.53
CA GLU A 105 5.93 -11.26 8.96
C GLU A 105 6.00 -11.48 10.48
N HIS A 106 7.21 -11.57 11.03
CA HIS A 106 7.41 -11.73 12.48
C HIS A 106 6.91 -10.50 13.27
N ALA A 107 7.05 -9.30 12.71
CA ALA A 107 6.59 -8.06 13.35
C ALA A 107 5.07 -7.81 13.15
N PHE A 108 4.42 -8.52 12.23
CA PHE A 108 3.11 -8.15 11.72
C PHE A 108 2.01 -8.22 12.79
N GLY A 109 2.04 -9.23 13.66
CA GLY A 109 1.04 -9.40 14.71
C GLY A 109 1.07 -8.26 15.74
N ASP A 110 2.28 -7.90 16.21
CA ASP A 110 2.47 -6.79 17.14
C ASP A 110 2.13 -5.44 16.49
N ALA A 111 2.57 -5.24 15.23
CA ALA A 111 2.24 -4.05 14.47
C ALA A 111 0.73 -3.88 14.28
N TRP A 112 0.02 -4.95 13.94
CA TRP A 112 -1.44 -4.94 13.80
C TRP A 112 -2.12 -4.49 15.09
N ASN A 113 -1.74 -5.10 16.22
CA ASN A 113 -2.33 -4.80 17.52
C ASN A 113 -2.12 -3.32 17.90
N GLN A 114 -0.96 -2.76 17.58
CA GLN A 114 -0.61 -1.38 17.92
C GLN A 114 -1.26 -0.36 16.97
N ILE A 115 -1.37 -0.67 15.67
CA ILE A 115 -1.92 0.24 14.66
C ILE A 115 -3.45 0.25 14.69
N PHE A 116 -4.09 -0.92 14.80
CA PHE A 116 -5.56 -1.02 14.79
C PHE A 116 -6.18 -1.07 16.19
N GLU A 117 -5.36 -1.08 17.25
CA GLU A 117 -5.78 -1.13 18.65
C GLU A 117 -6.78 -2.27 18.94
N ASN A 118 -6.60 -3.42 18.28
CA ASN A 118 -7.41 -4.62 18.47
C ASN A 118 -6.59 -5.90 18.34
N ASN A 119 -7.10 -7.00 18.86
CA ASN A 119 -6.46 -8.33 18.82
C ASN A 119 -6.92 -9.21 17.66
N GLY A 120 -7.57 -8.64 16.65
CA GLY A 120 -8.14 -9.32 15.49
C GLY A 120 -7.11 -9.62 14.40
N VAL A 121 -5.91 -10.06 14.78
CA VAL A 121 -4.82 -10.33 13.83
C VAL A 121 -5.23 -11.51 12.92
N PRO A 122 -5.29 -11.32 11.59
CA PRO A 122 -5.64 -12.38 10.66
C PRO A 122 -4.55 -13.44 10.59
N LYS A 123 -4.94 -14.68 10.27
CA LYS A 123 -3.98 -15.79 10.10
C LYS A 123 -3.09 -15.63 8.87
N VAL A 124 -3.62 -14.96 7.84
CA VAL A 124 -2.97 -14.74 6.56
C VAL A 124 -3.29 -13.34 6.08
N VAL A 125 -2.27 -12.64 5.60
CA VAL A 125 -2.39 -11.36 4.91
C VAL A 125 -1.67 -11.47 3.57
N GLY A 126 -2.37 -11.08 2.51
CA GLY A 126 -1.86 -11.19 1.14
C GLY A 126 -2.53 -10.21 0.19
N THR A 127 -1.72 -9.57 -0.64
CA THR A 127 -2.11 -8.63 -1.70
C THR A 127 -0.91 -8.53 -2.65
N PRO A 128 -1.09 -8.13 -3.93
CA PRO A 128 0.05 -7.80 -4.78
C PRO A 128 0.98 -6.79 -4.07
N CYS A 129 2.30 -7.03 -4.11
CA CYS A 129 3.26 -6.23 -3.34
C CYS A 129 3.30 -4.72 -3.71
N CYS A 130 4.16 -4.02 -2.98
CA CYS A 130 4.88 -2.84 -3.44
C CYS A 130 4.13 -1.51 -3.31
N ALA A 131 3.05 -1.49 -2.52
CA ALA A 131 2.35 -0.27 -2.10
C ALA A 131 1.92 0.66 -3.26
N HIS A 132 1.64 0.08 -4.43
CA HIS A 132 1.06 0.78 -5.57
C HIS A 132 -0.46 0.66 -5.52
N PHE A 133 -1.16 1.74 -5.18
CA PHE A 133 -2.62 1.70 -5.08
C PHE A 133 -3.23 3.07 -5.37
N ALA A 134 -4.52 3.06 -5.70
CA ALA A 134 -5.33 4.27 -5.68
C ALA A 134 -6.54 4.10 -4.77
N VAL A 135 -6.93 5.21 -4.15
CA VAL A 135 -7.98 5.26 -3.13
C VAL A 135 -8.81 6.53 -3.30
N SER A 136 -10.12 6.41 -3.15
CA SER A 136 -11.02 7.57 -3.15
C SER A 136 -10.92 8.33 -1.83
N ARG A 137 -11.17 9.65 -1.87
CA ARG A 137 -11.30 10.46 -0.65
C ARG A 137 -12.29 9.88 0.32
N ASP A 138 -13.45 9.47 -0.18
CA ASP A 138 -14.54 8.97 0.66
C ASP A 138 -14.12 7.67 1.37
N GLN A 139 -13.30 6.83 0.72
CA GLN A 139 -12.71 5.65 1.35
C GLN A 139 -11.67 6.00 2.42
N VAL A 140 -10.83 7.02 2.20
CA VAL A 140 -9.90 7.53 3.23
C VAL A 140 -10.70 8.03 4.44
N HIS A 141 -11.77 8.79 4.21
CA HIS A 141 -12.59 9.37 5.28
C HIS A 141 -13.43 8.37 6.07
N LYS A 142 -13.50 7.09 5.66
CA LYS A 142 -14.09 6.03 6.49
C LYS A 142 -13.30 5.78 7.77
N ARG A 143 -12.02 6.17 7.83
CA ARG A 143 -11.24 6.19 9.07
C ARG A 143 -10.98 7.62 9.49
N PRO A 144 -11.09 7.95 10.79
CA PRO A 144 -10.87 9.31 11.27
C PRO A 144 -9.38 9.70 11.16
N LEU A 145 -9.09 11.01 11.14
CA LEU A 145 -7.72 11.53 11.03
C LEU A 145 -6.78 10.94 12.10
N GLU A 146 -7.30 10.74 13.30
CA GLU A 146 -6.60 10.19 14.46
C GLU A 146 -5.98 8.82 14.16
N PHE A 147 -6.63 8.00 13.31
CA PHE A 147 -6.07 6.72 12.88
C PHE A 147 -4.76 6.93 12.09
N TYR A 148 -4.77 7.85 11.12
CA TYR A 148 -3.60 8.12 10.29
C TYR A 148 -2.46 8.77 11.09
N VAL A 149 -2.80 9.67 12.03
CA VAL A 149 -1.83 10.24 12.98
C VAL A 149 -1.22 9.15 13.87
N GLY A 150 -2.05 8.24 14.39
CA GLY A 150 -1.59 7.11 15.19
C GLY A 150 -0.68 6.15 14.42
N ALA A 151 -1.05 5.83 13.17
CA ALA A 151 -0.24 5.00 12.27
C ALA A 151 1.11 5.66 11.93
N LEU A 152 1.12 6.97 11.67
CA LEU A 152 2.36 7.73 11.42
C LEU A 152 3.26 7.74 12.66
N ARG A 153 2.67 7.99 13.84
CA ARG A 153 3.39 7.93 15.11
C ARG A 153 3.99 6.54 15.34
N TRP A 154 3.22 5.48 15.12
CA TRP A 154 3.73 4.11 15.23
C TRP A 154 4.93 3.87 14.31
N LEU A 155 4.85 4.32 13.06
CA LEU A 155 5.92 4.17 12.07
C LEU A 155 7.22 4.85 12.51
N HIS A 156 7.13 6.01 13.16
CA HIS A 156 8.27 6.78 13.67
C HIS A 156 8.84 6.22 14.98
N ASP A 157 7.97 5.79 15.90
CA ASP A 157 8.37 5.40 17.26
C ASP A 157 8.75 3.91 17.38
N THR A 158 8.35 3.07 16.42
CA THR A 158 8.63 1.64 16.46
C THR A 158 10.14 1.34 16.39
N PRO A 159 10.66 0.40 17.21
CA PRO A 159 12.07 0.02 17.19
C PRO A 159 12.47 -0.79 15.95
N LEU A 160 11.51 -1.20 15.11
CA LEU A 160 11.77 -1.92 13.86
C LEU A 160 12.61 -1.06 12.91
N ASP A 161 13.46 -1.68 12.09
CA ASP A 161 14.19 -0.95 11.07
C ASP A 161 13.26 -0.38 9.97
N ASP A 162 13.83 0.47 9.10
CA ASP A 162 13.12 1.11 8.00
C ASP A 162 12.44 0.10 7.05
N ALA A 163 13.18 -0.93 6.61
CA ALA A 163 12.67 -1.91 5.65
C ALA A 163 11.57 -2.78 6.26
N THR A 164 11.74 -3.24 7.50
CA THR A 164 10.75 -4.07 8.20
C THR A 164 9.45 -3.29 8.43
N SER A 165 9.54 -2.07 8.96
CA SER A 165 8.36 -1.23 9.23
C SER A 165 7.64 -0.75 7.96
N GLY A 166 8.37 -0.40 6.90
CA GLY A 166 7.78 -0.08 5.60
C GLY A 166 7.05 -1.28 5.00
N ARG A 167 7.69 -2.46 5.04
CA ARG A 167 7.11 -3.71 4.53
C ARG A 167 5.85 -4.16 5.29
N VAL A 168 5.71 -3.81 6.57
CA VAL A 168 4.43 -3.98 7.29
C VAL A 168 3.32 -3.19 6.58
N PHE A 169 3.57 -1.90 6.29
CA PHE A 169 2.58 -1.06 5.61
C PHE A 169 2.28 -1.51 4.18
N ASP A 170 3.25 -2.04 3.43
CA ASP A 170 3.02 -2.61 2.09
C ASP A 170 1.83 -3.57 2.05
N TYR A 171 1.64 -4.34 3.13
CA TYR A 171 0.57 -5.34 3.27
C TYR A 171 -0.55 -4.91 4.24
N LEU A 172 -0.56 -3.65 4.69
CA LEU A 172 -1.67 -3.11 5.47
C LEU A 172 -2.55 -2.16 4.66
N TRP A 173 -2.09 -1.61 3.54
CA TRP A 173 -2.85 -0.59 2.81
C TRP A 173 -4.26 -1.04 2.42
N HIS A 174 -4.42 -2.24 1.85
CA HIS A 174 -5.74 -2.74 1.47
C HIS A 174 -6.67 -2.91 2.68
N VAL A 175 -6.15 -3.37 3.81
CA VAL A 175 -6.90 -3.51 5.08
C VAL A 175 -7.26 -2.15 5.69
N ILE A 176 -6.32 -1.21 5.69
CA ILE A 176 -6.54 0.18 6.12
C ILE A 176 -7.69 0.76 5.31
N PHE A 177 -7.74 0.48 4.01
CA PHE A 177 -8.82 0.92 3.12
C PHE A 177 -9.95 -0.10 2.96
N GLY A 178 -10.18 -0.95 3.96
CA GLY A 178 -11.43 -1.68 4.16
C GLY A 178 -11.60 -2.95 3.32
N GLN A 179 -10.54 -3.46 2.72
CA GLN A 179 -10.54 -4.78 2.09
C GLN A 179 -10.23 -5.89 3.11
N ASP A 180 -10.53 -7.13 2.75
CA ASP A 180 -10.22 -8.31 3.56
C ASP A 180 -8.70 -8.49 3.72
N SER A 181 -8.28 -9.27 4.72
CA SER A 181 -6.84 -9.49 4.98
C SER A 181 -6.11 -10.11 3.79
N VAL A 182 -6.83 -10.89 2.98
CA VAL A 182 -6.37 -11.39 1.69
C VAL A 182 -7.21 -10.73 0.60
N TYR A 183 -6.58 -9.87 -0.21
CA TYR A 183 -7.24 -9.15 -1.30
C TYR A 183 -6.41 -9.25 -2.57
N CYS A 184 -6.83 -10.13 -3.48
CA CYS A 184 -6.25 -10.25 -4.81
C CYS A 184 -7.35 -10.69 -5.78
N PRO A 185 -8.01 -9.76 -6.47
CA PRO A 185 -8.95 -10.11 -7.53
C PRO A 185 -8.28 -10.96 -8.61
N ASP A 186 -9.08 -11.65 -9.41
CA ASP A 186 -8.59 -12.34 -10.61
C ASP A 186 -7.83 -11.37 -11.53
N TYR A 187 -6.81 -11.86 -12.22
CA TYR A 187 -5.93 -11.06 -13.05
C TYR A 187 -6.70 -10.26 -14.12
N GLU A 188 -7.62 -10.91 -14.85
CA GLU A 188 -8.36 -10.25 -15.92
C GLU A 188 -9.36 -9.24 -15.35
N GLN A 189 -10.04 -9.63 -14.27
CA GLN A 189 -10.98 -8.76 -13.56
C GLN A 189 -10.28 -7.51 -13.02
N CYS A 190 -9.08 -7.66 -12.46
CA CYS A 190 -8.28 -6.56 -11.95
C CYS A 190 -7.94 -5.55 -13.07
N TYR A 191 -7.46 -6.01 -14.23
CA TYR A 191 -7.14 -5.11 -15.33
C TYR A 191 -8.37 -4.41 -15.89
N HIS A 192 -9.48 -5.14 -16.01
CA HIS A 192 -10.76 -4.57 -16.42
C HIS A 192 -11.20 -3.46 -15.47
N ASP A 193 -11.18 -3.73 -14.17
CA ASP A 193 -11.69 -2.81 -13.17
C ASP A 193 -10.78 -1.61 -12.96
N VAL A 194 -9.47 -1.83 -12.82
CA VAL A 194 -8.48 -0.78 -12.55
C VAL A 194 -8.23 0.09 -13.76
N TYR A 195 -8.18 -0.48 -14.97
CA TYR A 195 -7.73 0.22 -16.18
C TYR A 195 -8.80 0.33 -17.29
N GLY A 196 -9.99 -0.23 -17.11
CA GLY A 196 -11.06 -0.18 -18.11
C GLY A 196 -10.70 -0.91 -19.41
N LYS A 197 -9.69 -1.78 -19.40
CA LYS A 197 -9.22 -2.56 -20.56
C LYS A 197 -9.70 -4.00 -20.43
N ALA A 198 -10.39 -4.52 -21.45
CA ALA A 198 -10.42 -5.98 -21.65
C ALA A 198 -9.03 -6.41 -22.17
N LEU A 199 -8.50 -7.54 -21.71
CA LEU A 199 -7.25 -8.08 -22.26
C LEU A 199 -7.43 -8.28 -23.76
N GLN A 200 -6.57 -7.66 -24.57
CA GLN A 200 -6.46 -8.02 -25.98
C GLN A 200 -5.78 -9.38 -26.03
N THR A 201 -6.58 -10.41 -26.34
CA THR A 201 -6.11 -11.76 -26.66
C THR A 201 -5.23 -11.77 -27.91
#